data_AF-A0A949F775-F1
#
_entry.id   AF-A0A949F775-F1
#
_cell.length_a   1.000
_cell.length_b   1.000
_cell.length_c   1.000
_cell.angle_alpha   90.00
_cell.angle_beta   90.00
_cell.angle_gamma   90.00
#
_symmetry.space_group_name_H-M   'P 1'
#
loop_
_entity.id
_entity.type
_entity.pdbx_description
1 polymer ?
#
loop_
_entity_poly.entity_id
_entity_poly.type
_entity_poly.pdbx_seq_one_letter_code
_entity_poly.pdbx_strand_id
1 'polypeptide(L)'
;MNSRDRIKKTLSFEVPDTLGIADDFTEVTIKKWRDRGKLPKDVKAEEYFGFDIRLFGFNQDFDPASKNKITTERFARPSTGEALADTYMEAESGERFLALSCVEPFEHISSIFGREKVLTMMAEDAGKAADMFAKSAEFTLKLCQLVLDKGYKFDGAWLWGDMGCKAGLIFSTDYYNAFLFDLHKEFCDFFAKKNLPVIFHSDGNIGELIPRLIKAGVRALEPLESDVDMDLFRLKTEYGRDLVLFGGIDEKAFISADNVENEIKTKLNGLMKGGGYIY
;
A
#
# COMPACT_ATOMS: atom_id res chain seq x y z
N MET A 1 -6.92 -4.43 22.74
CA MET A 1 -6.33 -5.18 21.60
C MET A 1 -5.06 -4.45 21.18
N ASN A 2 -4.02 -5.15 20.73
CA ASN A 2 -2.84 -4.46 20.19
C ASN A 2 -3.07 -4.06 18.72
N SER A 3 -2.17 -3.25 18.15
CA SER A 3 -2.25 -2.77 16.77
C SER A 3 -2.31 -3.90 15.74
N ARG A 4 -1.49 -4.94 15.91
CA ARG A 4 -1.44 -6.11 15.02
C ARG A 4 -2.77 -6.85 14.97
N ASP A 5 -3.36 -7.16 16.12
CA ASP A 5 -4.64 -7.85 16.23
C ASP A 5 -5.79 -7.00 15.66
N ARG A 6 -5.73 -5.68 15.86
CA ARG A 6 -6.70 -4.72 15.32
C ARG A 6 -6.76 -4.78 13.81
N ILE A 7 -5.61 -4.65 13.15
CA ILE A 7 -5.54 -4.69 11.69
C ILE A 7 -5.92 -6.08 11.17
N LYS A 8 -5.47 -7.18 11.80
CA LYS A 8 -5.87 -8.55 11.41
C LYS A 8 -7.38 -8.78 11.48
N LYS A 9 -8.04 -8.28 12.53
CA LYS A 9 -9.50 -8.35 12.67
C LYS A 9 -10.20 -7.56 11.59
N THR A 10 -9.77 -6.32 11.35
CA THR A 10 -10.35 -5.50 10.28
C THR A 10 -10.17 -6.15 8.91
N LEU A 11 -8.97 -6.66 8.62
CA LEU A 11 -8.67 -7.47 7.44
C LEU A 11 -9.42 -8.81 7.42
N SER A 12 -10.14 -9.21 8.47
CA SER A 12 -11.01 -10.39 8.47
C SER A 12 -12.51 -10.01 8.44
N PHE A 13 -12.83 -8.74 8.18
CA PHE A 13 -14.17 -8.15 8.30
C PHE A 13 -14.80 -8.27 9.70
N GLU A 14 -13.98 -8.47 10.72
CA GLU A 14 -14.42 -8.35 12.10
C GLU A 14 -14.38 -6.89 12.55
N VAL A 15 -15.18 -6.57 13.56
CA VAL A 15 -15.19 -5.25 14.19
C VAL A 15 -14.10 -5.21 15.27
N PRO A 16 -13.06 -4.38 15.13
CA PRO A 16 -12.05 -4.20 16.18
C PRO A 16 -12.61 -3.38 17.36
N ASP A 17 -11.85 -3.29 18.46
CA ASP A 17 -12.18 -2.44 19.61
C ASP A 17 -12.04 -0.94 19.31
N THR A 18 -11.07 -0.58 18.46
CA THR A 18 -10.88 0.78 17.94
C THR A 18 -10.55 0.75 16.45
N LEU A 19 -10.67 1.90 15.78
CA LEU A 19 -10.26 2.06 14.38
C LEU A 19 -8.76 1.77 14.21
N GLY A 20 -8.41 1.02 13.17
CA GLY A 20 -7.02 0.87 12.72
C GLY A 20 -6.58 2.13 12.00
N ILE A 21 -5.41 2.67 12.34
CA ILE A 21 -4.89 3.92 11.77
C ILE A 21 -3.52 3.69 11.15
N ALA A 22 -3.30 4.12 9.93
CA ALA A 22 -2.00 4.14 9.29
C ALA A 22 -1.93 5.26 8.24
N ASP A 23 -0.79 5.95 8.22
CA ASP A 23 -0.49 7.02 7.28
C ASP A 23 1.04 7.11 7.17
N ASP A 24 1.54 7.88 6.22
CA ASP A 24 2.97 8.16 6.09
C ASP A 24 3.23 9.65 5.79
N PHE A 25 4.32 10.17 6.34
CA PHE A 25 4.70 11.57 6.18
C PHE A 25 6.08 11.67 5.57
N THR A 26 6.22 12.55 4.57
CA THR A 26 7.53 12.82 3.97
C THR A 26 8.55 13.34 5.00
N GLU A 27 9.84 13.05 4.79
CA GLU A 27 10.95 13.60 5.61
C GLU A 27 10.86 15.11 5.77
N VAL A 28 10.48 15.80 4.69
CA VAL A 28 10.37 17.25 4.66
C VAL A 28 9.30 17.72 5.65
N THR A 29 8.17 17.02 5.73
CA THR A 29 7.10 17.29 6.69
C THR A 29 7.56 17.01 8.12
N ILE A 30 8.13 15.83 8.37
CA ILE A 30 8.65 15.42 9.68
C ILE A 30 9.69 16.42 10.19
N LYS A 31 10.63 16.82 9.33
CA LYS A 31 11.66 17.82 9.63
C LYS A 31 11.02 19.17 10.00
N LYS A 32 10.05 19.65 9.22
CA LYS A 32 9.34 20.91 9.53
C LYS A 32 8.65 20.87 10.89
N TRP A 33 8.04 19.74 11.28
CA TRP A 33 7.43 19.60 12.60
C TRP A 33 8.45 19.57 13.72
N ARG A 34 9.57 18.87 13.55
CA ARG A 34 10.67 18.87 14.52
C ARG A 34 11.28 20.26 14.69
N ASP A 35 11.53 20.98 13.59
CA ASP A 35 12.07 22.35 13.60
C ASP A 35 11.12 23.33 14.32
N ARG A 36 9.81 23.06 14.29
CA ARG A 36 8.77 23.86 14.98
C ARG A 36 8.47 23.37 16.40
N GLY A 37 9.17 22.36 16.91
CA GLY A 37 8.92 21.75 18.21
C GLY A 37 7.56 21.07 18.33
N LYS A 38 6.95 20.66 17.21
CA LYS A 38 5.66 19.97 17.15
C LYS A 38 5.78 18.45 17.17
N LEU A 39 6.95 17.92 16.83
CA LEU A 39 7.30 16.52 16.94
C LEU A 39 8.64 16.42 17.70
N PRO A 40 8.77 15.59 18.75
CA PRO A 40 10.04 15.38 19.42
C PRO A 40 11.11 14.84 18.46
N LYS A 41 12.38 15.21 18.67
CA LYS A 41 13.48 14.81 17.77
C LYS A 41 13.74 13.31 17.78
N ASP A 42 13.62 12.70 18.95
CA ASP A 42 13.98 11.30 19.20
C ASP A 42 12.77 10.35 19.15
N VAL A 43 11.61 10.86 18.74
CA VAL A 43 10.38 10.06 18.58
C VAL A 43 10.09 9.91 17.09
N LYS A 44 9.75 8.69 16.69
CA LYS A 44 9.30 8.37 15.33
C LYS A 44 7.88 8.87 15.11
N ALA A 45 7.55 9.31 13.90
CA ALA A 45 6.23 9.86 13.61
C ALA A 45 5.14 8.79 13.85
N GLU A 46 5.41 7.56 13.46
CA GLU A 46 4.57 6.38 13.59
C GLU A 46 4.31 6.00 15.06
N GLU A 47 5.25 6.33 15.96
CA GLU A 47 5.06 6.20 17.41
C GLU A 47 4.28 7.38 17.99
N TYR A 48 4.57 8.59 17.54
CA TYR A 48 3.91 9.80 17.98
C TYR A 48 2.40 9.81 17.63
N PHE A 49 2.05 9.35 16.43
CA PHE A 49 0.67 9.29 15.95
C PHE A 49 0.00 7.93 16.22
N GLY A 50 0.73 6.95 16.73
CA GLY A 50 0.18 5.64 17.10
C GLY A 50 -0.29 4.82 15.90
N PHE A 51 0.45 4.88 14.78
CA PHE A 51 0.10 4.10 13.58
C PHE A 51 0.25 2.60 13.82
N ASP A 52 -0.71 1.85 13.29
CA ASP A 52 -0.91 0.44 13.54
C ASP A 52 -0.21 -0.48 12.53
N ILE A 53 0.17 0.06 11.37
CA ILE A 53 0.84 -0.68 10.28
C ILE A 53 2.28 -0.21 10.14
N ARG A 54 3.18 -1.17 9.88
CA ARG A 54 4.57 -0.95 9.50
C ARG A 54 4.85 -1.67 8.19
N LEU A 55 5.46 -0.98 7.25
CA LEU A 55 5.91 -1.57 6.00
C LEU A 55 7.36 -2.03 6.12
N PHE A 56 7.67 -3.19 5.56
CA PHE A 56 9.02 -3.70 5.38
C PHE A 56 9.29 -3.87 3.90
N GLY A 57 10.12 -3.02 3.33
CA GLY A 57 10.48 -3.04 1.92
C GLY A 57 11.87 -3.63 1.66
N PHE A 58 12.08 -4.09 0.43
CA PHE A 58 13.39 -4.40 -0.14
C PHE A 58 13.51 -3.79 -1.56
N ASN A 59 14.74 -3.63 -2.05
CA ASN A 59 15.08 -2.83 -3.22
C ASN A 59 14.71 -3.66 -4.42
N GLN A 60 13.89 -3.06 -5.25
CA GLN A 60 13.51 -3.63 -6.52
C GLN A 60 14.25 -2.92 -7.67
N ASP A 61 14.98 -1.83 -7.39
CA ASP A 61 15.78 -1.11 -8.37
C ASP A 61 16.95 -1.96 -8.91
N PHE A 62 17.15 -1.87 -10.22
CA PHE A 62 18.27 -2.49 -10.94
C PHE A 62 19.57 -1.65 -10.94
N ASP A 63 19.60 -0.47 -10.33
CA ASP A 63 20.74 0.44 -10.43
C ASP A 63 21.97 -0.11 -9.68
N PRO A 64 23.09 -0.44 -10.37
CA PRO A 64 24.31 -0.90 -9.72
C PRO A 64 24.97 0.14 -8.81
N ALA A 65 24.68 1.44 -9.02
CA ALA A 65 25.11 2.55 -8.18
C ALA A 65 24.23 2.75 -6.93
N SER A 66 23.08 2.08 -6.85
CA SER A 66 22.21 2.08 -5.66
C SER A 66 22.69 1.19 -4.52
N LYS A 67 23.86 0.53 -4.67
CA LYS A 67 24.55 -0.18 -3.58
C LYS A 67 24.72 0.76 -2.38
N ASN A 68 24.12 0.39 -1.24
CA ASN A 68 24.31 0.98 0.09
C ASN A 68 23.52 2.26 0.42
N LYS A 69 22.18 2.26 0.29
CA LYS A 69 21.33 3.24 1.00
C LYS A 69 20.23 2.49 1.78
N ILE A 70 20.03 2.83 3.06
CA ILE A 70 19.10 2.20 4.02
C ILE A 70 18.12 3.29 4.49
N THR A 71 16.79 3.11 4.39
CA THR A 71 15.79 3.93 5.10
C THR A 71 14.46 3.19 5.32
N THR A 72 13.60 3.73 6.19
CA THR A 72 12.25 3.24 6.51
C THR A 72 11.15 3.95 5.72
N GLU A 73 11.48 4.46 4.53
CA GLU A 73 10.62 5.38 3.77
C GLU A 73 10.18 4.81 2.42
N ARG A 74 9.11 5.41 1.88
CA ARG A 74 8.28 5.17 0.67
C ARG A 74 8.87 4.40 -0.52
N PHE A 75 10.19 4.28 -0.66
CA PHE A 75 10.85 3.46 -1.69
C PHE A 75 11.94 2.61 -1.06
N ALA A 76 11.70 1.31 -1.07
CA ALA A 76 12.50 0.33 -0.38
C ALA A 76 13.99 0.31 -0.76
N ARG A 77 14.89 0.09 0.23
CA ARG A 77 16.24 -0.40 -0.04
C ARG A 77 16.81 -1.36 1.02
N PRO A 78 17.34 -2.56 0.68
CA PRO A 78 18.02 -3.50 1.52
C PRO A 78 19.52 -3.27 1.37
N SER A 79 20.22 -3.63 2.42
CA SER A 79 21.65 -3.82 2.44
C SER A 79 21.94 -5.28 2.77
N THR A 80 23.21 -5.65 2.85
CA THR A 80 23.73 -6.98 3.18
C THR A 80 23.00 -7.62 4.38
N GLY A 81 23.09 -8.96 4.50
CA GLY A 81 22.26 -9.76 5.42
C GLY A 81 22.11 -9.26 6.87
N GLU A 82 23.10 -8.57 7.44
CA GLU A 82 23.03 -7.99 8.80
C GLU A 82 22.06 -6.81 8.90
N ALA A 83 22.11 -5.83 7.99
CA ALA A 83 21.26 -4.65 8.05
C ALA A 83 19.80 -4.93 7.66
N LEU A 84 19.54 -5.97 6.86
CA LEU A 84 18.20 -6.52 6.67
C LEU A 84 17.63 -7.08 7.99
N ALA A 85 18.46 -7.78 8.78
CA ALA A 85 18.05 -8.34 10.07
C ALA A 85 17.77 -7.24 11.09
N ASP A 86 18.62 -6.22 11.20
CA ASP A 86 18.38 -5.08 12.11
C ASP A 86 17.10 -4.32 11.76
N THR A 87 16.88 -4.08 10.47
CA THR A 87 15.65 -3.42 9.98
C THR A 87 14.41 -4.25 10.29
N TYR A 88 14.50 -5.58 10.13
CA TYR A 88 13.41 -6.48 10.49
C TYR A 88 13.16 -6.51 11.99
N MET A 89 14.21 -6.66 12.81
CA MET A 89 14.10 -6.68 14.27
C MET A 89 13.48 -5.39 14.79
N GLU A 90 13.88 -4.25 14.25
CA GLU A 90 13.28 -2.95 14.57
C GLU A 90 11.79 -2.91 14.19
N ALA A 91 11.44 -3.39 13.00
CA ALA A 91 10.05 -3.42 12.53
C ALA A 91 9.17 -4.41 13.31
N GLU A 92 9.71 -5.57 13.68
CA GLU A 92 9.03 -6.63 14.45
C GLU A 92 8.92 -6.27 15.94
N SER A 93 9.85 -5.48 16.48
CA SER A 93 9.88 -5.10 17.90
C SER A 93 8.62 -4.37 18.39
N GLY A 94 7.81 -3.85 17.46
CA GLY A 94 6.52 -3.24 17.76
C GLY A 94 5.36 -4.23 17.74
N GLU A 95 4.31 -3.95 18.51
CA GLU A 95 3.03 -4.66 18.43
C GLU A 95 2.20 -4.30 17.17
N ARG A 96 2.85 -3.76 16.13
CA ARG A 96 2.23 -3.31 14.87
C ARG A 96 2.04 -4.46 13.89
N PHE A 97 1.09 -4.27 12.98
CA PHE A 97 0.92 -5.13 11.80
C PHE A 97 2.09 -4.91 10.85
N LEU A 98 2.84 -5.97 10.56
CA LEU A 98 4.03 -5.87 9.71
C LEU A 98 3.71 -6.39 8.29
N ALA A 99 3.72 -5.51 7.29
CA ALA A 99 3.44 -5.87 5.90
C ALA A 99 4.74 -5.95 5.07
N LEU A 100 4.91 -7.04 4.33
CA LEU A 100 5.97 -7.14 3.32
C LEU A 100 5.59 -6.28 2.11
N SER A 101 6.36 -5.23 1.86
CA SER A 101 6.11 -4.26 0.80
C SER A 101 6.85 -4.62 -0.49
N CYS A 102 6.15 -4.55 -1.60
CA CYS A 102 6.66 -4.78 -2.95
C CYS A 102 5.89 -3.94 -3.99
N VAL A 103 6.48 -3.70 -5.15
CA VAL A 103 5.89 -2.93 -6.24
C VAL A 103 5.43 -3.88 -7.35
N GLU A 104 4.25 -3.60 -7.91
CA GLU A 104 3.71 -4.35 -9.04
C GLU A 104 4.42 -4.00 -10.37
N PRO A 105 4.25 -4.83 -11.42
CA PRO A 105 5.03 -4.70 -12.65
C PRO A 105 4.98 -3.34 -13.36
N PHE A 106 3.82 -2.69 -13.47
CA PHE A 106 3.67 -1.44 -14.20
C PHE A 106 4.39 -0.29 -13.50
N GLU A 107 4.19 -0.09 -12.19
CA GLU A 107 4.87 0.94 -11.40
C GLU A 107 6.37 0.66 -11.33
N HIS A 108 6.77 -0.60 -11.14
CA HIS A 108 8.18 -0.97 -11.13
C HIS A 108 8.89 -0.67 -12.46
N ILE A 109 8.27 -1.00 -13.60
CA ILE A 109 8.86 -0.68 -14.91
C ILE A 109 8.79 0.83 -15.19
N SER A 110 7.76 1.51 -14.71
CA SER A 110 7.62 2.97 -14.83
C SER A 110 8.68 3.73 -14.05
N SER A 111 9.11 3.24 -12.88
CA SER A 111 10.18 3.86 -12.10
C SER A 111 11.55 3.81 -12.82
N ILE A 112 11.76 2.80 -13.67
CA ILE A 112 13.00 2.61 -14.43
C ILE A 112 13.01 3.43 -15.73
N PHE A 113 11.95 3.31 -16.53
CA PHE A 113 11.93 3.87 -17.89
C PHE A 113 11.22 5.22 -17.98
N GLY A 114 10.44 5.58 -16.97
CA GLY A 114 9.51 6.70 -16.98
C GLY A 114 8.15 6.28 -17.53
N ARG A 115 7.09 6.71 -16.84
CA ARG A 115 5.70 6.31 -17.11
C ARG A 115 5.23 6.58 -18.54
N GLU A 116 5.60 7.72 -19.12
CA GLU A 116 5.26 8.06 -20.51
C GLU A 116 5.78 7.01 -21.50
N LYS A 117 7.03 6.57 -21.35
CA LYS A 117 7.61 5.56 -22.25
C LYS A 117 6.94 4.19 -22.09
N VAL A 118 6.55 3.84 -20.86
CA VAL A 118 5.86 2.57 -20.60
C VAL A 118 4.48 2.58 -21.23
N LEU A 119 3.72 3.66 -21.08
CA LEU A 119 2.41 3.82 -21.71
C LEU A 119 2.51 3.79 -23.24
N THR A 120 3.49 4.48 -23.83
CA THR A 120 3.75 4.41 -25.28
C THR A 120 4.09 2.98 -25.71
N MET A 121 4.92 2.26 -24.95
CA MET A 121 5.27 0.88 -25.25
C MET A 121 4.05 -0.05 -25.19
N MET A 122 3.15 0.12 -24.22
CA MET A 122 1.91 -0.64 -24.14
C MET A 122 1.08 -0.48 -25.42
N ALA A 123 1.03 0.74 -25.96
CA ALA A 123 0.25 1.05 -27.16
C ALA A 123 0.93 0.62 -28.48
N GLU A 124 2.26 0.74 -28.58
CA GLU A 124 3.00 0.54 -29.83
C GLU A 124 3.63 -0.86 -29.96
N ASP A 125 3.96 -1.51 -28.84
CA ASP A 125 4.63 -2.82 -28.80
C ASP A 125 4.14 -3.65 -27.60
N ALA A 126 2.89 -4.10 -27.69
CA ALA A 126 2.24 -4.93 -26.67
C ALA A 126 3.07 -6.18 -26.29
N GLY A 127 3.74 -6.82 -27.25
CA GLY A 127 4.56 -8.00 -26.99
C GLY A 127 5.73 -7.68 -26.05
N LYS A 128 6.42 -6.57 -26.32
CA LYS A 128 7.51 -6.10 -25.45
C LYS A 128 7.03 -5.62 -24.09
N ALA A 129 5.92 -4.89 -24.03
CA ALA A 129 5.33 -4.46 -22.76
C ALA A 129 4.98 -5.67 -21.87
N ALA A 130 4.30 -6.67 -22.44
CA ALA A 130 3.95 -7.90 -21.73
C ALA A 130 5.18 -8.67 -21.23
N ASP A 131 6.21 -8.84 -22.06
CA ASP A 131 7.47 -9.50 -21.67
C ASP A 131 8.17 -8.76 -20.51
N MET A 132 8.19 -7.42 -20.55
CA MET A 132 8.79 -6.61 -19.49
C MET A 132 8.01 -6.71 -18.17
N PHE A 133 6.68 -6.66 -18.22
CA PHE A 133 5.87 -6.82 -17.01
C PHE A 133 5.97 -8.23 -16.43
N ALA A 134 5.97 -9.27 -17.27
CA ALA A 134 6.14 -10.65 -16.82
C ALA A 134 7.50 -10.87 -16.12
N LYS A 135 8.60 -10.35 -16.70
CA LYS A 135 9.94 -10.42 -16.09
C LYS A 135 10.02 -9.65 -14.78
N SER A 136 9.37 -8.48 -14.73
CA SER A 136 9.25 -7.68 -13.52
C SER A 136 8.52 -8.46 -12.41
N ALA A 137 7.38 -9.08 -12.73
CA ALA A 137 6.62 -9.92 -11.81
C ALA A 137 7.46 -11.10 -11.28
N GLU A 138 8.09 -11.86 -12.18
CA GLU A 138 8.94 -13.00 -11.82
C GLU A 138 10.08 -12.57 -10.87
N PHE A 139 10.75 -11.47 -11.19
CA PHE A 139 11.82 -10.92 -10.38
C PHE A 139 11.35 -10.52 -8.98
N THR A 140 10.27 -9.74 -8.90
CA THR A 140 9.71 -9.28 -7.62
C THR A 140 9.27 -10.45 -6.74
N LEU A 141 8.58 -11.44 -7.30
CA LEU A 141 8.13 -12.62 -6.55
C LEU A 141 9.31 -13.47 -6.04
N LYS A 142 10.39 -13.60 -6.83
CA LYS A 142 11.62 -14.25 -6.37
C LYS A 142 12.25 -13.50 -5.20
N LEU A 143 12.30 -12.17 -5.23
CA LEU A 143 12.81 -11.39 -4.12
C LEU A 143 11.96 -11.55 -2.85
N CYS A 144 10.62 -11.49 -2.99
CA CYS A 144 9.71 -11.77 -1.88
C CYS A 144 9.98 -13.17 -1.28
N GLN A 145 10.14 -14.19 -2.13
CA GLN A 145 10.43 -15.55 -1.68
C GLN A 145 11.75 -15.63 -0.92
N LEU A 146 12.82 -14.99 -1.42
CA LEU A 146 14.12 -14.94 -0.75
C LEU A 146 14.07 -14.29 0.64
N VAL A 147 13.27 -13.22 0.81
CA VAL A 147 13.04 -12.59 2.11
C VAL A 147 12.34 -13.56 3.05
N LEU A 148 11.30 -14.24 2.58
CA LEU A 148 10.52 -15.18 3.39
C LEU A 148 11.31 -16.45 3.77
N ASP A 149 12.19 -16.93 2.88
CA ASP A 149 13.05 -18.08 3.11
C ASP A 149 14.09 -17.85 4.22
N LYS A 150 14.38 -16.58 4.56
CA LYS A 150 15.22 -16.23 5.72
C LYS A 150 14.53 -16.43 7.06
N GLY A 151 13.23 -16.76 7.08
CA GLY A 151 12.47 -17.06 8.28
C GLY A 151 11.71 -15.87 8.88
N TYR A 152 11.81 -14.68 8.27
CA TYR A 152 11.05 -13.49 8.67
C TYR A 152 9.55 -13.72 8.60
N LYS A 153 8.81 -13.13 9.54
CA LYS A 153 7.36 -13.25 9.66
C LYS A 153 6.70 -11.93 9.36
N PHE A 154 5.67 -12.00 8.53
CA PHE A 154 4.85 -10.86 8.15
C PHE A 154 3.39 -11.20 8.45
N ASP A 155 2.59 -10.17 8.64
CA ASP A 155 1.16 -10.28 8.90
C ASP A 155 0.32 -10.05 7.63
N GLY A 156 0.92 -9.43 6.60
CA GLY A 156 0.31 -9.21 5.29
C GLY A 156 1.35 -8.79 4.25
N ALA A 157 0.85 -8.42 3.08
CA ALA A 157 1.65 -7.86 1.99
C ALA A 157 1.08 -6.52 1.55
N TRP A 158 1.96 -5.61 1.14
CA TRP A 158 1.62 -4.31 0.58
C TRP A 158 2.12 -4.27 -0.86
N LEU A 159 1.21 -4.06 -1.81
CA LEU A 159 1.50 -4.05 -3.24
C LEU A 159 1.25 -2.64 -3.80
N TRP A 160 2.31 -1.93 -4.14
CA TRP A 160 2.26 -0.59 -4.73
C TRP A 160 2.01 -0.66 -6.23
N GLY A 161 1.01 0.04 -6.74
CA GLY A 161 0.68 0.08 -8.17
C GLY A 161 -0.18 1.28 -8.57
N ASP A 162 0.42 2.45 -8.75
CA ASP A 162 -0.27 3.70 -9.06
C ASP A 162 -0.82 3.73 -10.51
N MET A 163 -2.09 3.35 -10.64
CA MET A 163 -2.81 3.25 -11.92
C MET A 163 -3.89 4.31 -12.09
N GLY A 164 -4.11 5.13 -11.06
CA GLY A 164 -5.13 6.17 -11.06
C GLY A 164 -4.57 7.58 -11.30
N CYS A 165 -5.49 8.46 -11.65
CA CYS A 165 -5.35 9.90 -11.55
C CYS A 165 -6.72 10.49 -11.20
N LYS A 166 -6.80 11.81 -10.99
CA LYS A 166 -8.07 12.47 -10.67
C LYS A 166 -9.17 12.23 -11.70
N ALA A 167 -8.80 12.08 -12.98
CA ALA A 167 -9.75 11.88 -14.08
C ALA A 167 -10.16 10.41 -14.29
N GLY A 168 -9.64 9.46 -13.50
CA GLY A 168 -9.83 8.03 -13.70
C GLY A 168 -8.52 7.29 -13.93
N LEU A 169 -8.58 6.15 -14.62
CA LEU A 169 -7.40 5.33 -14.91
C LEU A 169 -6.48 5.99 -15.93
N ILE A 170 -5.17 5.75 -15.78
CA ILE A 170 -4.16 6.22 -16.73
C ILE A 170 -4.09 5.38 -18.02
N PHE A 171 -4.73 4.21 -18.03
CA PHE A 171 -4.97 3.36 -19.19
C PHE A 171 -6.32 2.64 -19.05
N SER A 172 -6.90 2.14 -20.13
CA SER A 172 -8.22 1.50 -20.06
C SER A 172 -8.19 0.17 -19.30
N THR A 173 -9.35 -0.27 -18.81
CA THR A 173 -9.47 -1.59 -18.17
C THR A 173 -9.15 -2.76 -19.10
N ASP A 174 -9.18 -2.56 -20.42
CA ASP A 174 -8.73 -3.56 -21.40
C ASP A 174 -7.22 -3.72 -21.38
N TYR A 175 -6.46 -2.62 -21.29
CA TYR A 175 -5.01 -2.66 -21.07
C TYR A 175 -4.68 -3.34 -19.74
N TYR A 176 -5.39 -2.98 -18.66
CA TYR A 176 -5.20 -3.66 -17.37
C TYR A 176 -5.40 -5.18 -17.50
N ASN A 177 -6.49 -5.60 -18.15
CA ASN A 177 -6.79 -7.03 -18.34
C ASN A 177 -5.72 -7.73 -19.18
N ALA A 178 -5.24 -7.08 -20.24
CA ALA A 178 -4.26 -7.66 -21.16
C ALA A 178 -2.86 -7.81 -20.53
N PHE A 179 -2.48 -6.91 -19.62
CA PHE A 179 -1.10 -6.80 -19.14
C PHE A 179 -0.91 -7.17 -17.67
N LEU A 180 -1.87 -6.84 -16.80
CA LEU A 180 -1.63 -6.75 -15.35
C LEU A 180 -2.54 -7.64 -14.52
N PHE A 181 -3.79 -7.91 -14.96
CA PHE A 181 -4.75 -8.70 -14.16
C PHE A 181 -4.19 -10.07 -13.74
N ASP A 182 -3.66 -10.84 -14.67
CA ASP A 182 -3.13 -12.18 -14.38
C ASP A 182 -1.87 -12.12 -13.51
N LEU A 183 -1.02 -11.09 -13.69
CA LEU A 183 0.16 -10.88 -12.86
C LEU A 183 -0.23 -10.47 -11.42
N HIS A 184 -1.17 -9.56 -11.24
CA HIS A 184 -1.70 -9.20 -9.92
C HIS A 184 -2.33 -10.40 -9.22
N LYS A 185 -3.04 -11.26 -9.97
CA LYS A 185 -3.56 -12.50 -9.45
C LYS A 185 -2.43 -13.44 -9.00
N GLU A 186 -1.34 -13.54 -9.75
CA GLU A 186 -0.17 -14.33 -9.36
C GLU A 186 0.44 -13.84 -8.04
N PHE A 187 0.57 -12.52 -7.86
CA PHE A 187 1.02 -11.93 -6.59
C PHE A 187 0.07 -12.27 -5.44
N CYS A 188 -1.24 -12.08 -5.64
CA CYS A 188 -2.23 -12.40 -4.63
C CYS A 188 -2.21 -13.89 -4.27
N ASP A 189 -2.13 -14.78 -5.24
CA ASP A 189 -2.04 -16.24 -5.00
C ASP A 189 -0.73 -16.61 -4.28
N PHE A 190 0.38 -15.97 -4.61
CA PHE A 190 1.67 -16.17 -3.95
C PHE A 190 1.60 -15.83 -2.46
N PHE A 191 0.98 -14.70 -2.10
CA PHE A 191 0.83 -14.24 -0.72
C PHE A 191 -0.27 -15.01 0.02
N ALA A 192 -1.38 -15.35 -0.64
CA ALA A 192 -2.46 -16.14 -0.07
C ALA A 192 -1.99 -17.54 0.37
N LYS A 193 -1.13 -18.21 -0.43
CA LYS A 193 -0.50 -19.50 -0.05
C LYS A 193 0.32 -19.43 1.25
N LYS A 194 0.68 -18.21 1.69
CA LYS A 194 1.44 -17.93 2.91
C LYS A 194 0.58 -17.28 4.00
N ASN A 195 -0.75 -17.21 3.80
CA ASN A 195 -1.71 -16.55 4.67
C ASN A 195 -1.43 -15.05 4.87
N LEU A 196 -0.87 -14.39 3.85
CA LEU A 196 -0.60 -12.97 3.85
C LEU A 196 -1.68 -12.24 3.02
N PRO A 197 -2.66 -11.56 3.64
CA PRO A 197 -3.61 -10.74 2.90
C PRO A 197 -2.89 -9.59 2.18
N VAL A 198 -3.30 -9.29 0.95
CA VAL A 198 -2.72 -8.22 0.13
C VAL A 198 -3.48 -6.91 0.32
N ILE A 199 -2.78 -5.88 0.75
CA ILE A 199 -3.21 -4.48 0.69
C ILE A 199 -2.66 -3.90 -0.61
N PHE A 200 -3.53 -3.44 -1.49
CA PHE A 200 -3.12 -2.82 -2.75
C PHE A 200 -3.16 -1.29 -2.59
N HIS A 201 -2.08 -0.63 -2.99
CA HIS A 201 -1.96 0.82 -3.00
C HIS A 201 -2.08 1.34 -4.42
N SER A 202 -2.97 2.30 -4.65
CA SER A 202 -2.96 3.13 -5.85
C SER A 202 -3.58 4.49 -5.55
N ASP A 203 -2.81 5.54 -5.79
CA ASP A 203 -3.31 6.91 -5.82
C ASP A 203 -4.33 7.11 -6.96
N GLY A 204 -5.19 8.12 -6.82
CA GLY A 204 -6.19 8.55 -7.79
C GLY A 204 -7.48 7.72 -7.87
N ASN A 205 -8.27 7.96 -8.92
CA ASN A 205 -9.52 7.24 -9.13
C ASN A 205 -9.29 5.93 -9.90
N ILE A 206 -9.41 4.82 -9.18
CA ILE A 206 -9.34 3.46 -9.73
C ILE A 206 -10.64 2.67 -9.58
N GLY A 207 -11.79 3.33 -9.44
CA GLY A 207 -13.08 2.69 -9.17
C GLY A 207 -13.43 1.58 -10.16
N GLU A 208 -13.10 1.76 -11.44
CA GLU A 208 -13.34 0.75 -12.49
C GLU A 208 -12.49 -0.53 -12.35
N LEU A 209 -11.36 -0.47 -11.63
CA LEU A 209 -10.49 -1.62 -11.36
C LEU A 209 -10.91 -2.42 -10.13
N ILE A 210 -11.69 -1.85 -9.21
CA ILE A 210 -12.04 -2.51 -7.94
C ILE A 210 -12.59 -3.93 -8.11
N PRO A 211 -13.56 -4.21 -9.01
CA PRO A 211 -14.05 -5.58 -9.21
C PRO A 211 -12.96 -6.56 -9.66
N ARG A 212 -11.99 -6.07 -10.43
CA ARG A 212 -10.87 -6.89 -10.94
C ARG A 212 -9.82 -7.11 -9.85
N LEU A 213 -9.53 -6.12 -9.01
CA LEU A 213 -8.63 -6.24 -7.87
C LEU A 213 -9.19 -7.25 -6.84
N ILE A 214 -10.48 -7.17 -6.52
CA ILE A 214 -11.17 -8.16 -5.68
C ILE A 214 -11.03 -9.56 -6.28
N LYS A 215 -11.30 -9.71 -7.59
CA LYS A 215 -11.18 -10.99 -8.29
C LYS A 215 -9.74 -11.52 -8.32
N ALA A 216 -8.74 -10.64 -8.36
CA ALA A 216 -7.33 -11.04 -8.29
C ALA A 216 -6.96 -11.57 -6.89
N GLY A 217 -7.66 -11.13 -5.84
CA GLY A 217 -7.45 -11.55 -4.45
C GLY A 217 -6.97 -10.43 -3.52
N VAL A 218 -7.06 -9.17 -3.96
CA VAL A 218 -6.77 -8.01 -3.12
C VAL A 218 -7.73 -7.97 -1.94
N ARG A 219 -7.18 -7.78 -0.74
CA ARG A 219 -7.93 -7.80 0.51
C ARG A 219 -8.35 -6.42 0.99
N ALA A 220 -7.49 -5.43 0.80
CA ALA A 220 -7.75 -4.04 1.14
C ALA A 220 -7.26 -3.11 0.04
N LEU A 221 -7.90 -1.96 -0.08
CA LEU A 221 -7.53 -0.91 -1.03
C LEU A 221 -7.26 0.39 -0.30
N GLU A 222 -6.09 0.95 -0.52
CA GLU A 222 -5.54 2.16 0.11
C GLU A 222 -4.96 3.07 -1.01
N PRO A 223 -4.93 4.41 -0.88
CA PRO A 223 -5.41 5.26 0.24
C PRO A 223 -6.87 5.71 0.15
N LEU A 224 -7.63 5.29 -0.87
CA LEU A 224 -8.99 5.78 -1.19
C LEU A 224 -9.13 7.30 -1.05
N GLU A 225 -8.83 8.07 -2.09
CA GLU A 225 -8.89 9.53 -1.99
C GLU A 225 -10.33 10.07 -2.00
N SER A 226 -10.62 11.07 -1.17
CA SER A 226 -11.95 11.70 -1.08
C SER A 226 -12.23 12.76 -2.14
N ASP A 227 -11.19 13.28 -2.81
CA ASP A 227 -11.31 14.38 -3.77
C ASP A 227 -11.21 13.94 -5.24
N VAL A 228 -11.16 12.62 -5.45
CA VAL A 228 -11.33 11.93 -6.72
C VAL A 228 -12.66 11.16 -6.64
N ASP A 229 -13.38 10.97 -7.74
CA ASP A 229 -14.78 10.48 -7.78
C ASP A 229 -14.95 9.01 -7.28
N MET A 230 -14.72 8.81 -5.98
CA MET A 230 -14.58 7.57 -5.23
C MET A 230 -15.39 7.69 -3.92
N ASP A 231 -16.72 7.76 -4.06
CA ASP A 231 -17.64 7.83 -2.91
C ASP A 231 -17.49 6.61 -2.00
N LEU A 232 -16.92 6.82 -0.80
CA LEU A 232 -16.66 5.77 0.18
C LEU A 232 -17.91 5.03 0.65
N PHE A 233 -19.06 5.70 0.76
CA PHE A 233 -20.30 5.06 1.18
C PHE A 233 -20.88 4.19 0.08
N ARG A 234 -20.76 4.63 -1.19
CA ARG A 234 -21.06 3.79 -2.36
C ARG A 234 -20.16 2.57 -2.37
N LEU A 235 -18.84 2.76 -2.26
CA LEU A 235 -17.86 1.66 -2.23
C LEU A 235 -18.11 0.69 -1.06
N LYS A 236 -18.48 1.22 0.12
CA LYS A 236 -18.82 0.38 1.28
C LYS A 236 -20.05 -0.46 1.03
N THR A 237 -21.05 0.10 0.34
CA THR A 237 -22.29 -0.59 -0.01
C THR A 237 -22.05 -1.67 -1.08
N GLU A 238 -21.26 -1.35 -2.11
CA GLU A 238 -21.00 -2.24 -3.24
C GLU A 238 -19.99 -3.34 -2.91
N TYR A 239 -18.89 -3.01 -2.23
CA TYR A 239 -17.72 -3.89 -2.08
C TYR A 239 -17.33 -4.16 -0.63
N GLY A 240 -17.96 -3.53 0.36
CA GLY A 240 -17.54 -3.62 1.77
C GLY A 240 -17.64 -5.01 2.42
N ARG A 241 -18.14 -6.01 1.70
CA ARG A 241 -18.15 -7.44 2.09
C ARG A 241 -16.97 -8.23 1.53
N ASP A 242 -16.33 -7.71 0.49
CA ASP A 242 -15.30 -8.39 -0.29
C ASP A 242 -13.96 -7.62 -0.26
N LEU A 243 -14.01 -6.32 0.02
CA LEU A 243 -12.86 -5.42 0.09
C LEU A 243 -12.87 -4.59 1.39
N VAL A 244 -11.75 -4.57 2.10
CA VAL A 244 -11.51 -3.61 3.19
C VAL A 244 -11.18 -2.26 2.58
N LEU A 245 -11.90 -1.24 3.02
CA LEU A 245 -11.65 0.13 2.60
C LEU A 245 -10.63 0.76 3.54
N PHE A 246 -9.59 1.39 3.00
CA PHE A 246 -8.52 1.96 3.79
C PHE A 246 -8.25 3.40 3.32
N GLY A 247 -8.40 4.34 4.25
CA GLY A 247 -8.15 5.77 4.07
C GLY A 247 -9.43 6.57 3.79
N GLY A 248 -9.31 7.60 2.97
CA GLY A 248 -10.44 8.44 2.59
C GLY A 248 -10.95 9.41 3.64
N ILE A 249 -10.07 10.02 4.43
CA ILE A 249 -10.38 11.28 5.12
C ILE A 249 -9.95 12.44 4.20
N ASP A 250 -10.80 13.45 4.03
CA ASP A 250 -10.45 14.60 3.17
C ASP A 250 -9.36 15.43 3.86
N GLU A 251 -8.20 15.54 3.21
CA GLU A 251 -7.08 16.32 3.71
C GLU A 251 -7.41 17.81 3.93
N LYS A 252 -8.42 18.34 3.22
CA LYS A 252 -8.88 19.72 3.42
C LYS A 252 -9.55 19.93 4.78
N ALA A 253 -9.98 18.85 5.44
CA ALA A 253 -10.51 18.94 6.80
C ALA A 253 -9.43 19.38 7.81
N PHE A 254 -8.13 19.13 7.54
CA PHE A 254 -7.01 19.46 8.44
C PHE A 254 -6.76 20.97 8.65
N ILE A 255 -7.59 21.85 8.11
CA ILE A 255 -7.53 23.30 8.32
C ILE A 255 -7.88 23.67 9.77
N SER A 256 -8.72 22.90 10.46
CA SER A 256 -9.06 23.10 11.89
C SER A 256 -9.41 21.80 12.59
N ALA A 257 -9.26 21.76 13.92
CA ALA A 257 -9.61 20.60 14.73
C ALA A 257 -11.10 20.24 14.60
N ASP A 258 -11.99 21.24 14.61
CA ASP A 258 -13.44 21.04 14.48
C ASP A 258 -13.83 20.44 13.12
N ASN A 259 -13.16 20.86 12.04
CA ASN A 259 -13.40 20.31 10.70
C ASN A 259 -12.97 18.84 10.63
N VAL A 260 -11.78 18.51 11.13
CA VAL A 260 -11.29 17.13 11.21
C VAL A 260 -12.23 16.27 12.05
N GLU A 261 -12.66 16.75 13.22
CA GLU A 261 -13.55 15.98 14.10
C GLU A 261 -14.91 15.71 13.43
N ASN A 262 -15.48 16.70 12.74
CA ASN A 262 -16.75 16.54 12.02
C ASN A 262 -16.63 15.58 10.83
N GLU A 263 -15.55 15.68 10.06
CA GLU A 263 -15.23 14.78 8.94
C GLU A 263 -15.12 13.33 9.41
N ILE A 264 -14.29 13.10 10.44
CA ILE A 264 -14.10 11.79 11.05
C ILE A 264 -15.43 11.23 11.57
N LYS A 265 -16.18 11.99 12.38
CA LYS A 265 -17.47 11.52 12.93
C LYS A 265 -18.45 11.11 11.85
N THR A 266 -18.54 11.89 10.78
CA THR A 266 -19.49 11.64 9.68
C THR A 266 -19.13 10.35 8.94
N LYS A 267 -17.85 10.13 8.65
CA LYS A 267 -17.37 8.94 7.92
C LYS A 267 -17.38 7.69 8.79
N LEU A 268 -16.85 7.76 10.01
CA LEU A 268 -16.73 6.60 10.89
C LEU A 268 -18.09 5.97 11.24
N ASN A 269 -19.13 6.79 11.44
CA ASN A 269 -20.48 6.28 11.75
C ASN A 269 -21.03 5.32 10.69
N GLY A 270 -20.66 5.49 9.41
CA GLY A 270 -21.08 4.60 8.33
C GLY A 270 -20.02 3.54 7.97
N LEU A 271 -18.75 3.95 7.86
CA LEU A 271 -17.70 3.08 7.30
C LEU A 271 -17.26 1.97 8.26
N MET A 272 -17.28 2.20 9.58
CA MET A 272 -16.92 1.18 10.56
C MET A 272 -17.99 0.10 10.75
N LYS A 273 -19.22 0.35 10.31
CA LYS A 273 -20.34 -0.57 10.55
C LYS A 273 -20.09 -1.89 9.81
N GLY A 274 -20.02 -2.98 10.58
CA GLY A 274 -19.75 -4.31 10.05
C GLY A 274 -18.27 -4.62 9.80
N GLY A 275 -17.33 -3.81 10.30
CA GLY A 275 -15.89 -4.05 10.17
C GLY A 275 -15.35 -3.64 8.79
N GLY A 276 -14.10 -4.00 8.48
CA GLY A 276 -13.52 -3.78 7.15
C GLY A 276 -13.33 -2.31 6.74
N TYR A 277 -12.94 -1.46 7.70
CA TYR A 277 -12.50 -0.10 7.43
C TYR A 277 -11.25 0.22 8.27
N ILE A 278 -10.22 0.75 7.61
CA ILE A 278 -8.99 1.27 8.21
C ILE A 278 -8.91 2.75 7.82
N TYR A 279 -8.41 3.60 8.71
CA TYR A 279 -8.00 4.94 8.32
C TYR A 279 -6.53 4.93 7.95
#